data_AF-A0A8J3NIF6-F1
#
_entry.id   AF-A0A8J3NIF6-F1
#
_cell.length_a   1.000
_cell.length_b   1.000
_cell.length_c   1.000
_cell.angle_alpha   90.00
_cell.angle_beta   90.00
_cell.angle_gamma   90.00
#
_symmetry.space_group_name_H-M   'P 1'
#
loop_
_entity.id
_entity.type
_entity.pdbx_description
1 polymer ?
#
loop_
_entity_poly.entity_id
_entity_poly.type
_entity_poly.pdbx_seq_one_letter_code
_entity_poly.pdbx_strand_id
1 'polypeptide(L)'
;MLAGLPRPVTQHVVEDRGRFVARVDLAWPEYRVAVEYDGVWHAQADQFHRDRQRLNRLVGQDWIVLHLTAQRLRDDLPAFTAEVRTALRTRGWRPTRRARGARGSCSFGETARTS
;
A
#
# COMPACT_ATOMS: atom_id res chain seq x y z
N MET A 1 5.03 -2.86 -8.91
CA MET A 1 4.75 -3.58 -7.64
C MET A 1 5.41 -2.82 -6.50
N LEU A 2 4.66 -2.35 -5.50
CA LEU A 2 5.23 -1.78 -4.28
C LEU A 2 5.83 -2.93 -3.45
N ALA A 3 7.11 -3.20 -3.65
CA ALA A 3 7.76 -4.41 -3.14
C ALA A 3 7.67 -4.50 -1.60
N GLY A 4 7.19 -5.65 -1.12
CA GLY A 4 7.13 -5.98 0.31
C GLY A 4 5.89 -5.48 1.06
N LEU A 5 4.91 -4.85 0.40
CA LEU A 5 3.59 -4.57 0.95
C LEU A 5 2.62 -5.76 0.73
N PRO A 6 1.54 -5.89 1.52
CA PRO A 6 0.48 -6.83 1.18
C PRO A 6 -0.15 -6.44 -0.15
N ARG A 7 -0.76 -7.40 -0.86
CA ARG A 7 -1.39 -7.11 -2.16
C ARG A 7 -2.60 -6.18 -1.94
N PRO A 8 -2.66 -5.00 -2.59
CA PRO A 8 -3.82 -4.14 -2.50
C PRO A 8 -5.00 -4.68 -3.33
N VAL A 9 -6.20 -4.28 -2.95
CA VAL A 9 -7.41 -4.35 -3.76
C VAL A 9 -7.45 -3.11 -4.65
N THR A 10 -7.62 -3.29 -5.96
CA THR A 10 -7.73 -2.18 -6.92
C THR A 10 -9.17 -1.71 -7.05
N GLN A 11 -9.39 -0.41 -7.30
CA GLN A 11 -10.72 0.17 -7.54
C GLN A 11 -11.75 -0.20 -6.47
N HIS A 12 -11.31 -0.22 -5.20
CA HIS A 12 -12.13 -0.65 -4.08
C HIS A 12 -13.22 0.36 -3.75
N VAL A 13 -14.45 -0.11 -3.59
CA VAL A 13 -15.57 0.72 -3.15
C VAL A 13 -15.66 0.68 -1.63
N VAL A 14 -15.60 1.85 -1.02
CA VAL A 14 -15.85 2.04 0.41
C VAL A 14 -17.33 2.31 0.59
N GLU A 15 -17.95 1.57 1.51
CA GLU A 15 -19.36 1.71 1.85
C GLU A 15 -19.55 1.97 3.35
N ASP A 16 -20.58 2.74 3.70
CA ASP A 16 -21.08 2.92 5.06
C ASP A 16 -22.51 2.42 5.14
N ARG A 17 -22.75 1.34 5.90
CA ARG A 17 -24.10 0.77 6.09
C ARG A 17 -24.85 0.55 4.75
N GLY A 18 -24.15 0.02 3.75
CA GLY A 18 -24.68 -0.25 2.41
C GLY A 18 -24.83 0.98 1.51
N ARG A 19 -24.32 2.14 1.93
CA ARG A 19 -24.28 3.35 1.08
C ARG A 19 -22.89 3.59 0.54
N PHE A 20 -22.81 3.89 -0.75
CA PHE A 20 -21.58 4.30 -1.41
C PHE A 20 -20.96 5.54 -0.74
N VAL A 21 -19.69 5.43 -0.36
CA VAL A 21 -18.90 6.54 0.20
C VAL A 21 -17.96 7.10 -0.85
N ALA A 22 -17.10 6.24 -1.39
CA ALA A 22 -16.09 6.58 -2.39
C ALA A 22 -15.58 5.32 -3.09
N ARG A 23 -14.91 5.50 -4.24
CA ARG A 23 -14.11 4.45 -4.89
C ARG A 23 -12.65 4.87 -4.90
N VAL A 24 -11.77 4.07 -4.32
CA VAL A 24 -10.33 4.35 -4.19
C VAL A 24 -9.51 3.49 -5.14
N ASP A 25 -8.38 3.99 -5.65
CA ASP A 25 -7.61 3.28 -6.67
C ASP A 25 -6.94 2.03 -6.14
N LEU A 26 -6.38 2.11 -4.93
CA LEU A 26 -5.77 1.00 -4.22
C LEU A 26 -6.22 1.01 -2.77
N ALA A 27 -6.52 -0.15 -2.20
CA ALA A 27 -6.94 -0.29 -0.82
C ALA A 27 -6.37 -1.53 -0.15
N TRP A 28 -6.20 -1.43 1.16
CA TRP A 28 -6.10 -2.55 2.08
C TRP A 28 -7.27 -2.47 3.07
N PRO A 29 -8.43 -3.06 2.72
CA PRO A 29 -9.67 -2.88 3.49
C PRO A 29 -9.55 -3.37 4.94
N GLU A 30 -8.82 -4.46 5.17
CA GLU A 30 -8.55 -5.00 6.50
C GLU A 30 -7.87 -3.98 7.43
N TYR A 31 -7.07 -3.08 6.87
CA TYR A 31 -6.32 -2.06 7.61
C TYR A 31 -6.92 -0.66 7.46
N ARG A 32 -7.99 -0.49 6.68
CA ARG A 32 -8.57 0.81 6.31
C ARG A 32 -7.51 1.80 5.80
N VAL A 33 -6.61 1.31 4.95
CA VAL A 33 -5.60 2.15 4.27
C VAL A 33 -5.93 2.19 2.79
N ALA A 34 -5.94 3.37 2.20
CA ALA A 34 -6.15 3.57 0.77
C ALA A 34 -5.06 4.46 0.16
N VAL A 35 -4.80 4.25 -1.13
CA VAL A 35 -3.97 5.11 -1.96
C VAL A 35 -4.81 5.57 -3.16
N GLU A 36 -4.80 6.87 -3.41
CA GLU A 36 -5.39 7.47 -4.61
C GLU A 36 -4.30 8.04 -5.49
N TYR A 37 -4.39 7.82 -6.80
CA TYR A 37 -3.47 8.43 -7.74
C TYR A 37 -3.98 9.83 -8.10
N ASP A 38 -3.20 10.83 -7.72
CA ASP A 38 -3.48 12.22 -8.03
C ASP A 38 -2.83 12.54 -9.38
N GLY A 39 -3.62 12.41 -10.45
CA GLY A 39 -3.25 12.90 -11.78
C GLY A 39 -3.05 14.41 -11.75
N VAL A 40 -2.45 15.01 -12.78
CA VAL A 40 -2.41 16.47 -12.88
C VAL A 40 -3.84 16.95 -13.15
N TRP A 41 -4.61 17.21 -12.09
CA TRP A 41 -5.99 17.64 -12.19
C TRP A 41 -6.02 19.14 -12.54
N HIS A 42 -6.53 19.46 -13.73
CA HIS A 42 -6.88 20.83 -14.08
C HIS A 42 -8.01 21.29 -13.15
N ALA A 43 -7.65 22.10 -12.16
CA ALA A 43 -8.52 22.51 -11.07
C ALA A 43 -9.67 23.41 -11.55
N GLN A 44 -10.85 22.84 -11.74
CA GLN A 44 -12.11 23.58 -11.66
C GLN A 44 -12.55 23.58 -10.18
N ALA A 45 -12.98 24.74 -9.66
CA ALA A 45 -13.30 24.92 -8.24
C ALA A 45 -14.32 23.91 -7.68
N ASP A 46 -15.28 23.49 -8.51
CA ASP A 46 -16.29 22.49 -8.13
C ASP A 46 -15.71 21.09 -7.90
N GLN A 47 -14.63 20.75 -8.60
CA GLN A 47 -13.95 19.46 -8.43
C GLN A 47 -13.21 19.42 -7.09
N PHE A 48 -12.57 20.53 -6.70
CA PHE A 48 -11.90 20.65 -5.40
C PHE A 48 -12.88 20.47 -4.23
N HIS A 49 -14.09 21.05 -4.32
CA HIS A 49 -15.13 20.85 -3.31
C HIS A 49 -15.60 19.39 -3.24
N ARG A 50 -15.79 18.71 -4.39
CA ARG A 50 -16.15 17.29 -4.43
C ARG A 50 -15.06 16.40 -3.83
N ASP A 51 -13.80 16.66 -4.12
CA ASP A 51 -12.67 15.91 -3.56
C ASP A 51 -12.54 16.12 -2.04
N ARG A 52 -12.69 17.35 -1.55
CA ARG A 52 -12.75 17.64 -0.11
C ARG A 52 -13.90 16.92 0.58
N GLN A 53 -15.09 16.90 -0.03
CA GLN A 53 -16.22 16.16 0.53
C GLN A 53 -15.97 14.64 0.55
N ARG A 54 -15.40 14.08 -0.51
CA ARG A 54 -15.01 12.66 -0.59
C ARG A 54 -13.99 12.30 0.50
N LEU A 55 -12.96 13.12 0.68
CA LEU A 55 -11.94 12.91 1.70
C LEU A 55 -12.53 12.97 3.12
N ASN A 56 -13.40 13.94 3.40
CA ASN A 56 -14.07 14.03 4.69
C ASN A 56 -14.92 12.79 5.01
N ARG A 57 -15.59 12.21 4.02
CA ARG A 57 -16.36 10.98 4.22
C ARG A 57 -15.46 9.78 4.51
N LEU A 58 -14.31 9.66 3.84
CA LEU A 58 -13.34 8.60 4.11
C LEU A 58 -12.71 8.73 5.51
N VAL A 59 -12.37 9.95 5.93
CA VAL A 59 -11.90 10.24 7.30
C VAL A 59 -12.97 9.84 8.32
N GLY A 60 -14.24 10.14 8.06
CA GLY A 60 -15.36 9.75 8.92
C GLY A 60 -15.50 8.22 9.10
N GLN A 61 -14.97 7.44 8.16
CA GLN A 61 -14.96 5.97 8.21
C GLN A 61 -13.65 5.39 8.76
N ASP A 62 -12.81 6.24 9.36
CA ASP A 62 -11.52 5.88 9.94
C ASP A 62 -10.56 5.26 8.91
N TRP A 63 -10.56 5.81 7.69
CA TRP A 63 -9.59 5.45 6.65
C TRP A 63 -8.38 6.39 6.67
N ILE A 64 -7.19 5.82 6.48
CA ILE A 64 -5.99 6.58 6.11
C ILE A 64 -5.91 6.59 4.58
N VAL A 65 -6.04 7.77 3.97
CA VAL A 65 -5.98 7.95 2.52
C VAL A 65 -4.70 8.71 2.16
N LEU A 66 -3.82 8.07 1.41
CA LEU A 66 -2.56 8.65 0.94
C LEU A 66 -2.68 9.00 -0.55
N HIS A 67 -2.17 10.15 -0.96
CA HIS A 67 -2.25 10.60 -2.35
C HIS A 67 -0.90 10.44 -3.03
N LEU A 68 -0.88 9.68 -4.12
CA LEU A 68 0.30 9.49 -4.96
C LEU A 68 0.20 10.40 -6.18
N THR A 69 0.90 11.53 -6.15
CA THR A 69 0.96 12.42 -7.31
C THR A 69 1.84 11.84 -8.41
N ALA A 70 1.62 12.27 -9.65
CA ALA A 70 2.49 11.93 -10.78
C ALA A 70 3.97 12.27 -10.52
N GLN A 71 4.24 13.37 -9.80
CA GLN A 71 5.60 13.76 -9.42
C GLN A 71 6.19 12.78 -8.41
N ARG A 72 5.47 12.45 -7.32
CA ARG A 72 5.95 11.49 -6.33
C ARG A 72 6.13 10.09 -6.93
N LEU A 73 5.28 9.70 -7.87
CA LEU A 73 5.44 8.44 -8.60
C LEU A 73 6.76 8.38 -9.37
N ARG A 74 7.21 9.50 -9.96
CA ARG A 74 8.48 9.56 -10.69
C ARG A 74 9.69 9.73 -9.78
N ASP A 75 9.59 10.63 -8.81
CA ASP A 75 10.75 11.18 -8.11
C ASP A 75 10.92 10.64 -6.69
N ASP A 76 9.85 10.12 -6.07
CA ASP A 76 9.78 9.84 -4.63
C ASP A 76 9.00 8.56 -4.28
N LEU A 77 8.89 7.62 -5.23
CA LEU A 77 8.13 6.39 -5.03
C LEU A 77 8.62 5.55 -3.83
N PRO A 78 9.94 5.44 -3.56
CA PRO A 78 10.42 4.73 -2.38
C PRO A 78 9.95 5.34 -1.05
N ALA A 79 9.98 6.66 -0.89
CA ALA A 79 9.53 7.29 0.35
C ALA A 79 8.02 7.17 0.50
N PHE A 80 7.25 7.36 -0.58
CA PHE A 80 5.82 7.10 -0.58
C PHE A 80 5.50 5.65 -0.16
N THR A 81 6.26 4.68 -0.67
CA THR A 81 6.11 3.26 -0.26
C THR A 81 6.36 3.07 1.24
N ALA A 82 7.32 3.81 1.82
CA ALA A 82 7.60 3.78 3.25
C ALA A 82 6.48 4.43 4.08
N GLU A 83 5.83 5.48 3.58
CA GLU A 83 4.63 6.06 4.19
C GLU A 83 3.48 5.06 4.21
N VAL A 84 3.19 4.40 3.09
CA VAL A 84 2.16 3.35 3.00
C VAL A 84 2.47 2.21 3.98
N ARG A 85 3.74 1.76 4.04
CA ARG A 85 4.17 0.75 5.02
C ARG A 85 3.92 1.19 6.46
N THR A 86 4.19 2.45 6.76
CA THR A 86 3.99 3.01 8.10
C THR A 86 2.50 3.03 8.46
N ALA A 87 1.65 3.54 7.55
CA ALA A 87 0.20 3.53 7.72
C ALA A 87 -0.38 2.12 7.95
N LEU A 88 0.10 1.13 7.19
CA LEU A 88 -0.31 -0.26 7.39
C LEU A 88 0.12 -0.79 8.77
N ARG A 89 1.34 -0.45 9.23
CA ARG A 89 1.85 -0.88 10.54
C ARG A 89 1.10 -0.25 11.70
N THR A 90 0.72 1.04 11.62
CA THR A 90 -0.11 1.67 12.67
C THR A 90 -1.49 1.03 12.76
N ARG A 91 -1.97 0.44 11.67
CA ARG A 91 -3.22 -0.31 11.57
C ARG A 91 -3.08 -1.81 11.85
N GLY A 92 -1.93 -2.24 12.39
CA GLY A 92 -1.73 -3.61 12.88
C GLY A 92 -1.15 -4.58 11.86
N TRP A 93 -0.85 -4.15 10.63
CA TRP A 93 -0.14 -5.01 9.69
C TRP A 93 1.28 -5.30 10.17
N ARG A 94 1.64 -6.59 10.18
CA ARG A 94 2.99 -7.05 10.54
C ARG A 94 3.62 -7.68 9.29
N PRO A 95 4.74 -7.15 8.78
CA PRO A 95 5.47 -7.80 7.71
C PRO A 95 5.87 -9.20 8.16
N THR A 96 5.50 -10.23 7.40
CA THR A 96 6.06 -11.55 7.59
C THR A 96 7.57 -11.44 7.38
N ARG A 97 8.36 -11.69 8.42
CA ARG A 97 9.81 -11.85 8.23
C ARG A 97 9.98 -12.98 7.23
N ARG A 98 10.45 -12.66 6.02
CA ARG A 98 11.11 -13.70 5.22
C ARG A 98 12.16 -14.32 6.14
N ALA A 99 12.08 -15.63 6.33
CA ALA A 99 13.12 -16.37 7.03
C ALA A 99 14.45 -15.99 6.37
N ARG A 100 15.32 -15.30 7.11
CA ARG A 100 16.73 -15.21 6.74
C ARG A 100 17.21 -16.66 6.68
N GLY A 101 17.60 -17.11 5.50
CA GLY A 101 17.86 -18.52 5.19
C GLY A 101 18.71 -19.19 6.26
N ALA A 102 18.23 -20.33 6.74
CA ALA A 102 19.03 -21.29 7.46
C ALA A 102 20.12 -21.84 6.51
N ARG A 103 21.36 -21.69 6.97
CA ARG A 103 22.62 -22.37 6.60
C ARG A 103 22.53 -23.52 5.58
N GLY A 104 23.31 -23.42 4.52
CA GLY A 104 23.88 -24.57 3.81
C GLY A 104 25.37 -24.71 4.16
N SER A 105 25.68 -25.41 5.25
CA SER A 105 27.04 -25.91 5.48
C SER A 105 27.34 -27.00 4.44
N CYS A 106 28.22 -26.74 3.49
CA CYS A 106 28.81 -27.78 2.66
C CYS A 106 29.75 -28.62 3.55
N SER A 107 29.28 -29.78 4.00
CA SER A 107 30.18 -30.87 4.38
C SER A 107 30.67 -31.51 3.09
N PHE A 108 31.92 -31.24 2.71
CA PHE A 108 32.60 -31.96 1.65
C PHE A 108 32.94 -33.35 2.20
N GLY A 109 32.24 -34.37 1.73
CA GLY A 109 32.61 -35.77 1.92
C GLY A 109 33.60 -36.15 0.83
N GLU A 110 34.89 -36.24 1.18
CA GLU A 110 35.90 -36.79 0.28
C GLU A 110 35.97 -38.31 0.50
N THR A 111 35.41 -39.05 -0.44
CA THR A 111 35.67 -40.47 -0.63
C THR A 111 36.64 -40.59 -1.80
N ALA A 112 37.88 -40.97 -1.53
CA ALA A 112 38.81 -41.41 -2.56
C ALA A 112 39.30 -42.82 -2.24
N ARG A 113 39.04 -43.69 -3.21
CA ARG A 113 39.31 -45.12 -3.28
C ARG A 113 40.70 -45.34 -3.89
N THR A 114 41.34 -46.44 -3.53
CA THR A 114 42.19 -47.28 -4.41
C THR A 114 43.53 -46.69 -4.90
N SER A 115 44.65 -47.18 -4.36
CA SER A 115 45.52 -48.21 -4.99
C SER A 115 46.65 -48.60 -4.04
#